data_AF-A0A2S8BK20-F1
#
_entry.id   AF-A0A2S8BK20-F1
#
_cell.length_a   1.000
_cell.length_b   1.000
_cell.length_c   1.000
_cell.angle_alpha   90.00
_cell.angle_beta   90.00
_cell.angle_gamma   90.00
#
_symmetry.space_group_name_H-M   'P 1'
#
loop_
_entity.id
_entity.type
_entity.pdbx_description
1 polymer ?
#
loop_
_entity_poly.entity_id
_entity_poly.type
_entity_poly.pdbx_seq_one_letter_code
_entity_poly.pdbx_strand_id
1 'polypeptide(L)'
;MRPLATPQPFALVLDDGTQCRIRYGGAWGARSDGYAAAYGCPADVSVLGKTGANPPPVIDRSSAAWTVQVGPTASVTADYPPPQTRTVRTAWVAGNANAA
;
A
#
# COMPACT_ATOMS: atom_id res chain seq x y z
N MET A 1 3.75 21.33 -15.85
CA MET A 1 3.44 20.05 -15.17
C MET A 1 1.98 20.06 -14.77
N ARG A 2 1.21 18.99 -15.04
CA ARG A 2 -0.20 18.84 -14.65
C ARG A 2 -0.31 17.74 -13.59
N PRO A 3 -1.18 17.87 -12.57
CA PRO A 3 -1.43 16.79 -11.62
C PRO A 3 -1.82 15.49 -12.33
N LEU A 4 -1.39 14.36 -11.76
CA LEU A 4 -1.83 13.05 -12.24
C LEU A 4 -3.34 12.90 -12.04
N ALA A 5 -4.03 12.28 -12.99
CA ALA A 5 -5.47 12.02 -12.89
C ALA A 5 -5.80 11.12 -11.68
N THR A 6 -4.89 10.23 -11.32
CA THR A 6 -5.00 9.31 -10.19
C THR A 6 -3.74 9.38 -9.34
N PRO A 7 -3.59 10.39 -8.47
CA PRO A 7 -2.39 10.50 -7.64
C PRO A 7 -2.28 9.29 -6.71
N GLN A 8 -1.04 8.84 -6.50
CA GLN A 8 -0.73 7.82 -5.50
C GLN A 8 -0.74 8.47 -4.10
N PRO A 9 -1.50 7.92 -3.14
CA PRO A 9 -1.45 8.37 -1.76
C PRO A 9 -0.05 8.25 -1.18
N PHE A 10 0.37 9.23 -0.39
CA PHE A 10 1.59 9.12 0.39
C PHE A 10 1.33 8.60 1.81
N ALA A 11 0.08 8.63 2.27
CA ALA A 11 -0.34 8.06 3.54
C ALA A 11 -1.74 7.44 3.44
N LEU A 12 -1.99 6.44 4.28
CA LEU A 12 -3.24 5.70 4.42
C LEU A 12 -3.58 5.53 5.90
N VAL A 13 -4.87 5.56 6.24
CA VAL A 13 -5.43 4.99 7.48
C VAL A 13 -6.37 3.86 7.08
N LEU A 14 -6.17 2.69 7.68
CA LEU A 14 -6.99 1.51 7.45
C LEU A 14 -8.24 1.52 8.35
N ASP A 15 -9.16 0.61 8.07
CA ASP A 15 -10.39 0.39 8.82
C ASP A 15 -10.19 0.14 10.32
N ASP A 16 -9.08 -0.48 10.71
CA ASP A 16 -8.67 -0.70 12.10
C ASP A 16 -7.90 0.48 12.73
N GLY A 17 -7.73 1.58 12.00
CA GLY A 17 -6.99 2.77 12.45
C GLY A 17 -5.48 2.72 12.18
N THR A 18 -4.96 1.64 11.60
CA THR A 18 -3.54 1.50 11.27
C THR A 18 -3.10 2.59 10.29
N GLN A 19 -2.04 3.33 10.65
CA GLN A 19 -1.44 4.38 9.82
C GLN A 19 -0.29 3.82 8.98
N CYS A 20 -0.43 3.83 7.66
CA CYS A 20 0.61 3.39 6.75
C CYS A 20 1.12 4.55 5.91
N ARG A 21 2.44 4.61 5.68
CA ARG A 21 3.07 5.65 4.84
C ARG A 21 3.79 5.01 3.67
N ILE A 22 3.68 5.65 2.51
CA ILE A 22 4.50 5.29 1.36
C ILE A 22 5.95 5.44 1.78
N ARG A 23 6.80 4.56 1.30
CA ARG A 23 8.22 4.67 1.59
C ARG A 23 9.00 4.82 0.29
N TYR A 24 9.86 5.83 0.23
CA TYR A 24 10.65 6.19 -0.94
C TYR A 24 12.11 5.77 -0.72
N GLY A 25 12.68 5.02 -1.68
CA GLY A 25 14.08 4.57 -1.63
C GLY A 25 14.36 3.46 -0.61
N GLY A 26 15.57 2.88 -0.66
CA GLY A 26 16.00 1.81 0.25
C GLY A 26 15.57 0.40 -0.16
N ALA A 27 16.13 -0.62 0.52
CA ALA A 27 15.75 -2.02 0.34
C ALA A 27 14.48 -2.34 1.14
N TRP A 28 13.46 -2.86 0.45
CA TRP A 28 12.16 -3.20 1.01
C TRP A 28 12.03 -4.71 1.17
N GLY A 29 11.28 -5.11 2.19
CA GLY A 29 10.91 -6.51 2.39
C GLY A 29 10.09 -7.04 1.21
N ALA A 30 10.50 -8.18 0.68
CA ALA A 30 9.76 -8.95 -0.31
C ALA A 30 9.40 -10.32 0.27
N ARG A 31 8.42 -10.98 -0.35
CA ARG A 31 7.94 -12.31 0.01
C ARG A 31 8.12 -13.24 -1.18
N SER A 32 8.37 -14.52 -0.90
CA SER A 32 8.54 -15.58 -1.91
C SER A 32 7.27 -15.84 -2.73
N ASP A 33 6.10 -15.48 -2.19
CA ASP A 33 4.78 -15.61 -2.83
C ASP A 33 4.43 -14.46 -3.78
N GLY A 34 5.41 -13.64 -4.17
CA GLY A 34 5.25 -12.61 -5.20
C GLY A 34 4.70 -11.28 -4.70
N TYR A 35 4.82 -10.99 -3.40
CA TYR A 35 4.47 -9.70 -2.82
C TYR A 35 5.70 -8.92 -2.35
N ALA A 36 5.62 -7.59 -2.37
CA ALA A 36 6.62 -6.70 -1.80
C ALA A 36 5.96 -5.56 -1.01
N ALA A 37 6.67 -5.01 -0.04
CA ALA A 37 6.20 -3.87 0.74
C ALA A 37 6.08 -2.61 -0.15
N ALA A 38 4.91 -1.97 -0.13
CA ALA A 38 4.61 -0.72 -0.83
C ALA A 38 4.38 0.45 0.14
N TYR A 39 3.79 0.19 1.31
CA TYR A 39 3.67 1.13 2.42
C TYR A 39 4.12 0.43 3.69
N GLY A 40 4.87 1.13 4.54
CA GLY A 40 5.18 0.63 5.87
C GLY A 40 4.11 1.05 6.87
N CYS A 41 3.68 0.11 7.69
CA CYS A 41 2.77 0.32 8.82
C CYS A 41 3.52 0.00 10.14
N PRO A 42 2.93 0.27 11.31
CA PRO A 42 3.46 -0.18 12.60
C PRO A 42 3.58 -1.71 12.71
N ALA A 43 4.35 -2.18 13.70
CA ALA A 43 4.46 -3.60 14.09
C ALA A 43 4.88 -4.54 12.95
N ASP A 44 5.84 -4.12 12.12
CA ASP A 44 6.42 -4.90 11.01
C ASP A 44 5.42 -5.38 9.94
N VAL A 45 4.24 -4.75 9.89
CA VAL A 45 3.24 -4.95 8.84
C VAL A 45 3.46 -3.95 7.72
N SER A 46 3.24 -4.39 6.50
CA SER A 46 3.26 -3.57 5.30
C SER A 46 1.98 -3.70 4.51
N VAL A 47 1.61 -2.63 3.78
CA VAL A 47 0.74 -2.78 2.62
C VAL A 47 1.54 -3.44 1.51
N LEU A 48 0.98 -4.48 0.91
CA LEU A 48 1.64 -5.35 -0.05
C LEU A 48 1.21 -4.99 -1.48
N GLY A 49 2.19 -4.93 -2.38
CA GLY A 49 1.98 -4.91 -3.83
C GLY A 49 2.43 -6.22 -4.45
N LYS A 50 1.70 -6.72 -5.45
CA LYS A 50 2.18 -7.84 -6.27
C LYS A 50 3.39 -7.42 -7.10
N THR A 51 4.32 -8.32 -7.31
CA THR A 51 5.47 -8.16 -8.21
C THR A 51 5.20 -8.87 -9.55
N GLY A 52 5.96 -8.50 -10.59
CA GLY A 52 5.83 -9.08 -11.94
C GLY A 52 5.82 -8.02 -13.04
N ALA A 53 5.60 -8.45 -14.29
CA ALA A 53 5.67 -7.56 -15.45
C ALA A 53 4.53 -6.53 -15.50
N ASN A 54 3.32 -6.90 -15.07
CA ASN A 54 2.13 -6.05 -15.05
C ASN A 54 1.33 -6.30 -13.76
N PRO A 55 1.85 -5.87 -12.60
CA PRO A 55 1.15 -6.09 -11.35
C PRO A 55 -0.12 -5.23 -11.28
N PRO A 56 -1.18 -5.70 -10.62
CA PRO A 56 -2.34 -4.87 -10.31
C PRO A 56 -1.94 -3.69 -9.40
N PRO A 57 -2.76 -2.63 -9.34
CA PRO A 57 -2.56 -1.54 -8.39
C PRO A 57 -2.47 -2.05 -6.95
N VAL A 58 -1.55 -1.47 -6.16
CA VAL A 58 -1.40 -1.76 -4.72
C VAL A 58 -2.67 -1.43 -3.94
N ILE A 59 -3.34 -0.36 -4.33
CA ILE A 59 -4.62 0.07 -3.76
C ILE A 59 -5.67 -0.20 -4.82
N ASP A 60 -6.59 -1.12 -4.54
CA ASP A 60 -7.75 -1.35 -5.38
C ASP A 60 -8.76 -0.22 -5.16
N ARG A 61 -9.05 0.53 -6.23
CA ARG A 61 -10.00 1.66 -6.26
C ARG A 61 -11.15 1.41 -7.24
N SER A 62 -11.37 0.16 -7.63
CA SER A 62 -12.43 -0.22 -8.58
C SER A 62 -13.84 -0.04 -8.01
N SER A 63 -13.97 0.06 -6.69
CA SER A 63 -15.22 0.35 -5.98
C SER A 63 -15.11 1.60 -5.10
N ALA A 64 -16.25 2.08 -4.58
CA ALA A 64 -16.28 3.20 -3.64
C ALA A 64 -15.48 2.93 -2.36
N ALA A 65 -15.46 1.69 -1.88
CA ALA A 65 -14.64 1.26 -0.76
C ALA A 65 -13.28 0.77 -1.27
N TRP A 66 -12.25 1.61 -1.15
CA TRP A 66 -10.90 1.23 -1.56
C TRP A 66 -10.34 0.15 -0.64
N THR A 67 -9.56 -0.78 -1.19
CA THR A 67 -8.94 -1.85 -0.40
C THR A 67 -7.46 -2.00 -0.69
N VAL A 68 -6.77 -2.61 0.27
CA VAL A 68 -5.36 -2.97 0.19
C VAL A 68 -5.15 -4.38 0.73
N GLN A 69 -4.06 -5.02 0.30
CA GLN A 69 -3.55 -6.23 0.92
C GLN A 69 -2.51 -5.86 1.97
N VAL A 70 -2.55 -6.46 3.16
CA VAL A 70 -1.57 -6.23 4.23
C VAL A 70 -0.96 -7.52 4.73
N GLY A 71 0.28 -7.43 5.20
CA GLY A 71 0.96 -8.53 5.85
C GLY A 71 2.42 -8.21 6.18
N PRO A 72 3.08 -9.10 6.93
CA PRO A 72 4.50 -8.97 7.27
C PRO A 72 5.41 -9.16 6.05
N THR A 73 6.60 -8.54 6.08
CA THR A 73 7.62 -8.60 5.02
C THR A 73 9.06 -8.68 5.55
N ALA A 74 9.27 -9.06 6.80
CA ALA A 74 10.57 -8.95 7.47
C ALA A 74 11.68 -9.87 6.90
N SER A 75 11.30 -11.01 6.33
CA SER A 75 12.16 -12.02 5.73
C SER A 75 11.58 -12.58 4.43
N VAL A 76 12.42 -12.76 3.40
CA VAL A 76 12.05 -13.36 2.11
C VAL A 76 11.91 -14.89 2.17
N THR A 77 12.43 -15.54 3.22
CA THR A 77 12.40 -16.99 3.40
C THR A 77 11.34 -17.46 4.38
N ALA A 78 10.65 -16.54 5.05
CA ALA A 78 9.58 -16.89 5.97
C ALA A 78 8.35 -17.37 5.22
N ASP A 79 7.66 -18.36 5.79
CA ASP A 79 6.32 -18.76 5.35
C ASP A 79 5.29 -17.86 6.03
N TYR A 80 4.64 -17.00 5.25
CA TYR A 80 3.68 -16.03 5.75
C TYR A 80 2.25 -16.49 5.50
N PRO A 81 1.31 -16.12 6.39
CA PRO A 81 -0.10 -16.29 6.07
C PRO A 81 -0.46 -15.52 4.79
N PRO A 82 -1.56 -15.92 4.11
CA PRO A 82 -2.11 -15.16 3.00
C PRO A 82 -2.31 -13.68 3.40
N PRO A 83 -2.07 -12.74 2.48
CA PRO A 83 -2.34 -11.33 2.73
C PRO A 83 -3.78 -11.10 3.18
N GLN A 84 -3.96 -10.17 4.12
CA GLN A 84 -5.26 -9.78 4.61
C GLN A 84 -5.78 -8.58 3.81
N THR A 85 -7.02 -8.66 3.34
CA THR A 85 -7.70 -7.49 2.77
C THR A 85 -8.13 -6.53 3.88
N ARG A 86 -7.80 -5.25 3.73
CA ARG A 86 -8.26 -4.16 4.59
C ARG A 86 -8.86 -3.02 3.78
N THR A 87 -9.91 -2.41 4.31
CA THR A 87 -10.49 -1.21 3.71
C THR A 87 -9.65 0.02 4.06
N VAL A 88 -9.47 0.92 3.10
CA VAL A 88 -8.85 2.22 3.33
C VAL A 88 -9.92 3.17 3.85
N ARG A 89 -9.76 3.63 5.09
CA ARG A 89 -10.63 4.64 5.72
C ARG A 89 -10.28 6.06 5.28
N THR A 90 -9.00 6.36 5.15
CA THR A 90 -8.53 7.69 4.73
C THR A 90 -7.27 7.55 3.89
N ALA A 91 -7.17 8.35 2.83
CA ALA A 91 -5.98 8.42 1.99
C ALA A 91 -5.58 9.88 1.79
N TRP A 92 -4.29 10.17 1.93
CA TRP A 92 -3.75 11.50 1.63
C TRP A 92 -2.99 11.46 0.32
N VAL A 93 -3.41 12.29 -0.62
CA VAL A 93 -2.79 12.45 -1.94
C VAL A 93 -2.15 13.83 -2.05
N ALA A 94 -1.08 13.93 -2.85
CA ALA A 94 -0.54 15.24 -3.19
C ALA A 94 -1.55 16.00 -4.07
N GLY A 95 -1.85 17.24 -3.69
CA GLY A 95 -2.80 18.11 -4.40
C GLY A 95 -2.33 19.56 -4.39
N ASN A 96 -2.96 20.39 -5.23
CA ASN A 96 -2.77 21.83 -5.22
C ASN A 96 -3.76 22.45 -4.23
N ALA A 97 -3.33 23.42 -3.43
CA ALA A 97 -4.12 24.02 -2.33
C ALA A 97 -5.41 24.78 -2.77
N ASN A 98 -5.70 24.87 -4.07
CA ASN A 98 -6.80 25.68 -4.63
C ASN A 98 -7.91 24.84 -5.31
N ALA A 99 -7.98 23.53 -5.06
CA ALA A 99 -9.10 22.71 -5.52
C ALA A 99 -10.21 22.72 -4.46
N ALA A 100 -10.99 23.80 -4.42
CA ALA A 100 -12.25 23.92 -3.69
C ALA A 100 -13.37 24.25 -4.69
#